data_AF-A0A4S4KC28-F1
#
_entry.id   AF-A0A4S4KC28-F1
#
_cell.length_a   1.000
_cell.length_b   1.000
_cell.length_c   1.000
_cell.angle_alpha   90.00
_cell.angle_beta   90.00
_cell.angle_gamma   90.00
#
_symmetry.space_group_name_H-M   'P 1'
#
loop_
_entity.id
_entity.type
_entity.pdbx_description
1 polymer ?
#
loop_
_entity_poly.entity_id
_entity_poly.type
_entity_poly.pdbx_seq_one_letter_code
_entity_poly.pdbx_strand_id
1 'polypeptide(L)'
;MAMTPPANNNGTVFGSPMHVGEKQQWRFVSLGGGWIIQSVSSGEYLTLEEAIGDGTTLSTSSFPVTWKVDAYEENVLSMRILRPNGNYALQLTSGGISLLNEVQIAPCRPNEPRQAWLVIEHHEENVETTQPANPLFPSDLAIRQGTIDTGTFNTASIRPWHRPEQDNIRTIHFSVPSSTPYTVLLGIHHLAAYHGVELSLKCDLLSVADNSARLNLKSWGNTIQNSSGCAWLSFPAEDPDFQSGRFESSDYQQTTKPEASTRIAFAHPYAAPPKVVVWLDTIHTDADTIHGIRTYASDISADGFILHLGTWHDTKLRLAGATWAAYSAGRTDICSGSYNTCDVRCYTKPQLENSARIAFGGSYFPKPPRVFLALNSLDIDHQQPMRIDASATDITNTGMTWHINSWDDTIMYAAGASFIAFDQ
;
A
#
# COMPACT_ATOMS: atom_id res chain seq x y z
N MET A 1 13.74 11.70 28.25
CA MET A 1 12.44 12.29 28.66
C MET A 1 11.40 11.86 27.64
N ALA A 2 10.16 11.67 28.04
CA ALA A 2 9.04 11.32 27.15
C ALA A 2 8.13 12.53 26.94
N MET A 3 7.65 12.70 25.71
CA MET A 3 6.71 13.76 25.35
C MET A 3 5.38 13.53 26.08
N THR A 4 4.91 14.53 26.82
CA THR A 4 3.70 14.45 27.65
C THR A 4 2.76 15.61 27.28
N PRO A 5 1.48 15.33 26.97
CA PRO A 5 0.49 16.36 26.66
C PRO A 5 0.20 17.20 27.91
N PRO A 6 -0.31 18.43 27.73
CA PRO A 6 -0.69 19.27 28.85
C PRO A 6 -1.78 18.64 29.73
N ALA A 7 -1.83 19.05 31.00
CA ALA A 7 -2.86 18.59 31.93
C ALA A 7 -4.24 19.21 31.67
N ASN A 8 -4.31 20.27 30.86
CA ASN A 8 -5.50 21.04 30.50
C ASN A 8 -5.43 21.52 29.04
N ASN A 9 -6.58 21.81 28.43
CA ASN A 9 -6.70 22.15 26.99
C ASN A 9 -5.99 23.45 26.56
N ASN A 10 -5.38 24.19 27.49
CA ASN A 10 -4.63 25.43 27.23
C ASN A 10 -3.17 25.32 27.70
N GLY A 11 -2.57 24.14 27.59
CA GLY A 11 -1.20 23.92 28.06
C GLY A 11 -0.22 23.51 26.97
N THR A 12 1.05 23.64 27.31
CA THR A 12 2.18 23.26 26.46
C THR A 12 2.56 21.79 26.66
N VAL A 13 2.99 21.12 25.58
CA VAL A 13 3.59 19.78 25.62
C VAL A 13 4.99 19.84 26.22
N PHE A 14 5.27 18.99 27.20
CA PHE A 14 6.53 18.99 27.95
C PHE A 14 7.21 17.62 27.97
N GLY A 15 8.52 17.63 28.14
CA GLY A 15 9.33 16.43 28.36
C GLY A 15 9.34 16.05 29.84
N SER A 16 8.78 14.87 30.16
CA SER A 16 8.78 14.32 31.52
C SER A 16 9.74 13.14 31.67
N PRO A 17 10.13 12.75 32.89
CA PRO A 17 10.73 11.44 33.14
C PRO A 17 9.83 10.32 32.60
N MET A 18 10.43 9.35 31.90
CA MET A 18 9.69 8.26 31.25
C MET A 18 9.12 7.32 32.32
N HIS A 19 7.82 7.12 32.29
CA HIS A 19 7.07 6.19 33.14
C HIS A 19 6.05 5.36 32.35
N VAL A 20 6.02 5.49 31.01
CA VAL A 20 5.27 4.64 30.05
C VAL A 20 3.75 4.58 30.27
N GLY A 21 3.20 5.49 31.08
CA GLY A 21 1.74 5.58 31.29
C GLY A 21 1.04 6.15 30.05
N GLU A 22 -0.28 6.01 29.96
CA GLU A 22 -1.10 6.46 28.81
C GLU A 22 -0.85 7.92 28.39
N LYS A 23 -0.51 8.79 29.35
CA LYS A 23 -0.14 10.20 29.08
C LYS A 23 1.15 10.37 28.29
N GLN A 24 2.02 9.36 28.22
CA GLN A 24 3.26 9.41 27.46
C GLN A 24 3.17 8.64 26.14
N GLN A 25 1.99 8.09 25.84
CA GLN A 25 1.75 7.31 24.65
C GLN A 25 1.15 8.20 23.56
N TRP A 26 1.73 8.09 22.36
CA TRP A 26 1.32 8.85 21.18
C TRP A 26 1.10 7.89 20.03
N ARG A 27 0.00 8.08 19.31
CA ARG A 27 -0.36 7.31 18.12
C ARG A 27 0.02 8.10 16.89
N PHE A 28 0.91 7.53 16.08
CA PHE A 28 1.27 8.06 14.77
C PHE A 28 0.33 7.46 13.72
N VAL A 29 -0.39 8.31 12.99
CA VAL A 29 -1.31 7.89 11.93
C VAL A 29 -0.90 8.59 10.64
N SER A 30 -0.77 7.86 9.53
CA SER A 30 -0.44 8.47 8.24
C SER A 30 -1.62 9.29 7.71
N LEU A 31 -1.36 10.52 7.26
CA LEU A 31 -2.34 11.40 6.64
C LEU A 31 -1.69 12.14 5.47
N GLY A 32 -2.04 11.76 4.24
CA GLY A 32 -1.41 12.29 3.03
C GLY A 32 0.08 11.96 2.96
N GLY A 33 0.93 12.97 2.72
CA GLY A 33 2.39 12.84 2.67
C GLY A 33 3.12 12.94 4.02
N GLY A 34 2.41 12.86 5.15
CA GLY A 34 2.98 12.92 6.48
C GLY A 34 2.17 12.17 7.53
N TRP A 35 2.35 12.56 8.79
CA TRP A 35 1.84 11.88 9.98
C TRP A 35 1.05 12.85 10.84
N ILE A 36 -0.09 12.42 11.37
CA ILE A 36 -0.73 13.09 12.51
C ILE A 36 -0.33 12.33 13.77
N ILE A 37 -0.15 13.07 14.86
CA ILE A 37 0.35 12.51 16.12
C ILE A 37 -0.73 12.78 17.17
N GLN A 38 -1.37 11.73 17.67
CA GLN A 38 -2.51 11.80 18.58
C GLN A 38 -2.11 11.33 19.97
N SER A 39 -2.48 12.07 21.02
CA SER A 39 -2.29 11.61 22.40
C SER A 39 -3.25 10.46 22.69
N VAL A 40 -2.74 9.36 23.24
CA VAL A 40 -3.60 8.24 23.67
C VAL A 40 -4.47 8.64 24.87
N SER A 41 -3.94 9.46 25.79
CA SER A 41 -4.67 9.85 27.01
C SER A 41 -5.81 10.84 26.80
N SER A 42 -5.70 11.76 25.84
CA SER A 42 -6.72 12.80 25.60
C SER A 42 -7.47 12.64 24.28
N GLY A 43 -6.93 11.86 23.33
CA GLY A 43 -7.47 11.76 21.97
C GLY A 43 -7.21 13.00 21.10
N GLU A 44 -6.53 14.02 21.62
CA GLU A 44 -6.21 15.25 20.87
C GLU A 44 -4.93 15.10 20.05
N TYR A 45 -4.79 15.92 19.01
CA TYR A 45 -3.67 15.93 18.08
C TYR A 45 -2.64 16.98 18.45
N LEU A 46 -1.37 16.60 18.31
CA LEU A 46 -0.23 17.50 18.46
C LEU A 46 -0.28 18.62 17.42
N THR A 47 -0.28 19.86 17.90
CA THR A 47 -0.37 21.09 17.10
C THR A 47 0.50 22.21 17.69
N LEU A 48 0.39 23.43 17.15
CA LEU A 48 1.05 24.64 17.64
C LEU A 48 0.03 25.64 18.19
N GLU A 49 0.42 26.36 19.24
CA GLU A 49 -0.45 27.28 19.97
C GLU A 49 -0.73 28.59 19.20
N GLU A 50 0.28 29.21 18.55
CA GLU A 50 0.12 30.42 17.73
C GLU A 50 1.12 30.50 16.55
N ALA A 51 1.10 31.60 15.77
CA ALA A 51 1.81 31.77 14.50
C ALA A 51 3.34 31.68 14.60
N ILE A 52 3.86 30.72 13.84
CA ILE A 52 5.21 30.48 13.29
C ILE A 52 6.36 31.41 13.76
N GLY A 53 7.24 30.89 14.63
CA GLY A 53 8.57 31.42 14.94
C GLY A 53 9.50 30.35 15.56
N ASP A 54 10.80 30.64 15.64
CA ASP A 54 11.74 29.84 16.44
C ASP A 54 11.38 29.96 17.93
N GLY A 55 11.28 28.83 18.64
CA GLY A 55 10.88 28.79 20.05
C GLY A 55 9.37 28.70 20.30
N THR A 56 8.53 28.48 19.27
CA THR A 56 7.10 28.23 19.47
C THR A 56 6.86 26.89 20.16
N THR A 57 6.02 26.91 21.21
CA THR A 57 5.61 25.77 22.02
C THR A 57 4.58 24.89 21.30
N LEU A 58 4.62 23.59 21.58
CA LEU A 58 3.61 22.63 21.09
C LEU A 58 2.42 22.58 22.05
N SER A 59 1.23 22.40 21.50
CA SER A 59 -0.01 22.18 22.25
C SER A 59 -0.77 20.98 21.67
N THR A 60 -1.93 20.66 22.24
CA THR A 60 -2.85 19.66 21.68
C THR A 60 -4.14 20.33 21.23
N SER A 61 -4.78 19.79 20.17
CA SER A 61 -6.09 20.27 19.72
C SER A 61 -6.93 19.15 19.14
N SER A 62 -8.25 19.36 19.08
CA SER A 62 -9.16 18.42 18.42
C SER A 62 -9.01 18.39 16.89
N PHE A 63 -8.21 19.27 16.29
CA PHE A 63 -8.00 19.34 14.85
C PHE A 63 -6.61 18.79 14.48
N PRO A 64 -6.53 17.79 13.58
CA PRO A 64 -5.27 17.19 13.21
C PRO A 64 -4.38 18.14 12.38
N VAL A 65 -3.09 18.11 12.66
CA VAL A 65 -2.06 18.78 11.86
C VAL A 65 -1.03 17.75 11.42
N THR A 66 -0.62 17.82 10.15
CA THR A 66 0.37 16.91 9.57
C THR A 66 1.78 17.29 10.03
N TRP A 67 2.61 16.27 10.25
CA TRP A 67 4.03 16.32 10.59
C TRP A 67 4.81 15.41 9.64
N LYS A 68 6.02 15.79 9.26
CA LYS A 68 6.94 14.90 8.56
C LYS A 68 7.77 14.14 9.59
N VAL A 69 8.00 12.85 9.41
CA VAL A 69 8.81 12.03 10.33
C VAL A 69 9.91 11.36 9.52
N ASP A 70 11.16 11.73 9.80
CA ASP A 70 12.35 11.22 9.12
C ASP A 70 13.18 10.37 10.11
N ALA A 71 13.98 9.42 9.63
CA ALA A 71 14.95 8.71 10.47
C ALA A 71 16.08 9.67 10.92
N TYR A 72 16.50 9.61 12.18
CA TYR A 72 17.57 10.46 12.72
C TYR A 72 18.97 9.81 12.56
N GLU A 73 19.11 8.53 12.91
CA GLU A 73 20.30 7.70 12.65
C GLU A 73 19.87 6.39 11.94
N GLU A 74 20.80 5.74 11.23
CA GLU A 74 20.57 4.50 10.46
C GLU A 74 20.11 3.29 11.31
N ASN A 75 20.03 3.46 12.65
CA ASN A 75 19.41 2.51 13.57
C ASN A 75 17.95 2.91 13.88
N VAL A 76 17.05 1.98 13.55
CA VAL A 76 15.61 2.11 13.25
C VAL A 76 14.72 2.75 14.35
N LEU A 77 15.22 3.03 15.55
CA LEU A 77 14.40 3.52 16.66
C LEU A 77 14.46 5.04 16.90
N SER A 78 15.41 5.74 16.28
CA SER A 78 15.56 7.20 16.43
C SER A 78 14.97 7.95 15.24
N MET A 79 14.06 8.88 15.51
CA MET A 79 13.36 9.68 14.50
C MET A 79 13.46 11.18 14.78
N ARG A 80 13.24 11.96 13.73
CA ARG A 80 13.10 13.42 13.79
C ARG A 80 11.70 13.78 13.31
N ILE A 81 10.98 14.54 14.13
CA ILE A 81 9.64 15.04 13.80
C ILE A 81 9.81 16.48 13.28
N LEU A 82 9.30 16.73 12.09
CA LEU A 82 9.50 17.92 11.28
C LEU A 82 8.16 18.53 10.88
N ARG A 83 8.16 19.83 10.62
CA ARG A 83 7.00 20.49 9.98
C ARG A 83 6.89 20.06 8.51
N PRO A 84 5.66 19.94 7.95
CA PRO A 84 5.48 19.49 6.56
C PRO A 84 6.18 20.32 5.49
N ASN A 85 6.35 21.64 5.71
CA ASN A 85 6.85 22.58 4.71
C ASN A 85 8.04 23.44 5.20
N GLY A 86 8.82 22.98 6.18
CA GLY A 86 9.87 23.82 6.77
C GLY A 86 11.07 23.07 7.34
N ASN A 87 12.19 23.79 7.46
CA ASN A 87 13.43 23.32 8.07
C ASN A 87 13.37 23.38 9.60
N TYR A 88 12.26 22.96 10.20
CA TYR A 88 11.99 23.14 11.63
C TYR A 88 11.60 21.78 12.24
N ALA A 89 12.28 21.41 13.32
CA ALA A 89 12.15 20.15 14.02
C ALA A 89 11.63 20.35 15.45
N LEU A 90 10.96 19.33 15.99
CA LEU A 90 10.64 19.25 17.41
C LEU A 90 11.92 19.10 18.21
N GLN A 91 12.09 19.97 19.20
CA GLN A 91 13.27 20.04 20.03
C GLN A 91 12.92 20.25 21.51
N LEU A 92 13.68 19.61 22.39
CA LEU A 92 13.65 19.94 23.82
C LEU A 92 14.38 21.27 24.10
N THR A 93 13.77 22.15 24.92
CA THR A 93 14.32 23.47 25.30
C THR A 93 15.68 23.36 25.99
N SER A 94 15.83 22.53 27.02
CA SER A 94 17.14 22.22 27.63
C SER A 94 17.52 20.75 27.43
N GLY A 95 18.83 20.50 27.23
CA GLY A 95 19.38 19.15 27.07
C GLY A 95 19.58 18.38 28.38
N GLY A 96 19.13 18.93 29.53
CA GLY A 96 19.26 18.32 30.86
C GLY A 96 17.95 17.74 31.39
N ILE A 97 17.98 17.12 32.56
CA ILE A 97 16.82 16.53 33.28
C ILE A 97 16.01 17.55 34.10
N SER A 98 15.97 18.81 33.65
CA SER A 98 15.18 19.86 34.32
C SER A 98 13.67 19.57 34.25
N LEU A 99 12.92 19.89 35.31
CA LEU A 99 11.48 19.65 35.43
C LEU A 99 10.62 20.59 34.56
N LEU A 100 11.23 21.50 33.81
CA LEU A 100 10.57 22.52 32.98
C LEU A 100 11.04 22.46 31.51
N ASN A 101 11.29 21.25 30.99
CA ASN A 101 11.70 21.09 29.59
C ASN A 101 10.48 21.08 28.68
N GLU A 102 10.12 22.25 28.16
CA GLU A 102 9.11 22.36 27.12
C GLU A 102 9.61 21.76 25.79
N VAL A 103 8.68 21.20 25.03
CA VAL A 103 8.93 20.77 23.65
C VAL A 103 8.53 21.93 22.74
N GLN A 104 9.49 22.39 21.94
CA GLN A 104 9.33 23.54 21.05
C GLN A 104 9.73 23.18 19.62
N ILE A 105 9.43 24.07 18.69
CA ILE A 105 9.98 24.01 17.35
C ILE A 105 11.28 24.84 17.26
N ALA A 106 12.32 24.26 16.65
CA ALA A 106 13.60 24.93 16.38
C ALA A 106 14.15 24.55 14.99
N PRO A 107 15.05 25.36 14.38
CA PRO A 107 15.68 25.04 13.10
C PRO A 107 16.34 23.65 13.10
N CYS A 108 16.02 22.85 12.10
CA CYS A 108 16.52 21.49 11.90
C CYS A 108 18.04 21.51 11.73
N ARG A 109 18.75 20.75 12.58
CA ARG A 109 20.22 20.66 12.55
C ARG A 109 20.64 19.19 12.45
N PRO A 110 21.57 18.82 11.55
CA PRO A 110 21.94 17.43 11.29
C PRO A 110 22.40 16.64 12.53
N ASN A 111 23.03 17.28 13.51
CA ASN A 111 23.63 16.65 14.70
C ASN A 111 23.12 17.25 16.02
N GLU A 112 21.85 17.67 16.09
CA GLU A 112 21.26 18.20 17.32
C GLU A 112 20.55 17.09 18.10
N PRO A 113 21.16 16.53 19.17
CA PRO A 113 20.58 15.40 19.91
C PRO A 113 19.25 15.75 20.58
N ARG A 114 18.98 17.04 20.82
CA ARG A 114 17.68 17.49 21.35
C ARG A 114 16.53 17.35 20.34
N GLN A 115 16.83 17.06 19.07
CA GLN A 115 15.88 16.78 17.99
C GLN A 115 15.75 15.28 17.68
N ALA A 116 16.47 14.42 18.42
CA ALA A 116 16.40 12.97 18.27
C ALA A 116 15.34 12.40 19.23
N TRP A 117 14.32 11.76 18.68
CA TRP A 117 13.22 11.14 19.43
C TRP A 117 13.31 9.62 19.31
N LEU A 118 13.35 8.93 20.45
CA LEU A 118 13.31 7.47 20.48
C LEU A 118 11.85 7.00 20.55
N VAL A 119 11.45 6.11 19.66
CA VAL A 119 10.15 5.41 19.76
C VAL A 119 10.34 4.09 20.49
N ILE A 120 9.51 3.90 21.52
CA ILE A 120 9.43 2.66 22.28
C ILE A 120 8.04 2.11 22.05
N GLU A 121 7.95 0.95 21.39
CA GLU A 121 6.69 0.26 21.18
C GLU A 121 6.18 -0.30 22.52
N HIS A 122 4.95 0.06 22.87
CA HIS A 122 4.26 -0.48 24.04
C HIS A 122 3.44 -1.70 23.62
N HIS A 123 3.89 -2.90 24.01
CA HIS A 123 3.12 -4.14 23.87
C HIS A 123 2.26 -4.32 25.12
N GLU A 124 0.93 -4.33 24.98
CA GLU A 124 0.04 -4.75 26.06
C GLU A 124 0.08 -6.27 26.20
N GLU A 125 0.50 -6.76 27.36
CA GLU A 125 0.33 -8.17 27.74
C GLU A 125 -1.14 -8.43 28.08
N ASN A 126 -1.72 -9.45 27.45
CA ASN A 126 -3.09 -9.92 27.68
C ASN A 126 -3.34 -10.22 29.16
N VAL A 127 -4.26 -9.47 29.78
CA VAL A 127 -4.91 -9.87 31.04
C VAL A 127 -6.40 -10.04 30.76
N GLU A 128 -6.84 -11.30 30.76
CA GLU A 128 -8.24 -11.64 30.99
C GLU A 128 -8.65 -11.13 32.38
N THR A 129 -9.69 -10.30 32.49
CA THR A 129 -10.75 -10.44 33.50
C THR A 129 -11.88 -9.41 33.35
N THR A 130 -13.10 -9.96 33.34
CA THR A 130 -14.36 -9.40 33.86
C THR A 130 -14.80 -7.99 33.44
N GLN A 131 -15.82 -8.01 32.59
CA GLN A 131 -16.77 -6.95 32.26
C GLN A 131 -17.14 -6.05 33.47
N PRO A 132 -16.97 -4.72 33.38
CA PRO A 132 -17.75 -3.76 34.14
C PRO A 132 -18.78 -3.05 33.25
N ALA A 133 -19.81 -2.53 33.92
CA ALA A 133 -21.06 -2.00 33.36
C ALA A 133 -20.90 -0.93 32.26
N ASN A 134 -21.79 -1.01 31.26
CA ASN A 134 -21.98 -0.04 30.19
C ASN A 134 -22.02 1.42 30.69
N PRO A 135 -21.14 2.30 30.18
CA PRO A 135 -21.46 3.71 30.09
C PRO A 135 -22.47 3.92 28.96
N LEU A 136 -23.56 4.62 29.25
CA LEU A 136 -24.49 5.14 28.26
C LEU A 136 -23.74 6.13 27.36
N PHE A 137 -23.36 5.70 26.15
CA PHE A 137 -22.91 6.61 25.10
C PHE A 137 -24.11 7.05 24.24
N PRO A 138 -24.15 8.32 23.80
CA PRO A 138 -25.20 8.80 22.90
C PRO A 138 -25.15 8.02 21.59
N SER A 139 -26.27 7.40 21.24
CA SER A 139 -26.52 6.74 19.97
C SER A 139 -26.59 7.78 18.85
N ASP A 140 -25.45 8.15 18.26
CA ASP A 140 -25.39 8.86 16.97
C ASP A 140 -24.00 8.78 16.28
N LEU A 141 -23.25 7.69 16.50
CA LEU A 141 -22.18 7.31 15.59
C LEU A 141 -22.74 6.26 14.63
N ALA A 142 -23.13 6.71 13.43
CA ALA A 142 -23.39 5.80 12.33
C ALA A 142 -22.15 4.91 12.13
N ILE A 143 -22.29 3.62 12.42
CA ILE A 143 -21.33 2.59 12.03
C ILE A 143 -21.23 2.69 10.51
N ARG A 144 -20.13 3.23 9.97
CA ARG A 144 -19.88 3.13 8.54
C ARG A 144 -19.69 1.66 8.22
N GLN A 145 -20.54 1.13 7.35
CA GLN A 145 -20.30 -0.12 6.62
C GLN A 145 -18.87 -0.07 6.07
N GLY A 146 -18.08 -1.13 6.26
CA GLY A 146 -16.65 -1.14 5.94
C GLY A 146 -16.37 -0.58 4.54
N THR A 147 -15.33 0.25 4.41
CA THR A 147 -15.01 0.94 3.16
C THR A 147 -13.98 0.17 2.36
N ILE A 148 -14.01 0.28 1.04
CA ILE A 148 -12.94 -0.21 0.18
C ILE A 148 -11.64 0.55 0.53
N ASP A 149 -10.52 -0.15 0.53
CA ASP A 149 -9.22 0.40 0.88
C ASP A 149 -8.13 -0.18 -0.04
N THR A 150 -7.02 0.55 -0.21
CA THR A 150 -5.91 0.13 -1.06
C THR A 150 -4.59 0.74 -0.64
N GLY A 151 -3.48 0.05 -0.87
CA GLY A 151 -2.16 0.60 -0.63
C GLY A 151 -1.09 -0.25 -1.28
N THR A 152 0.17 0.03 -0.95
CA THR A 152 1.32 -0.65 -1.55
C THR A 152 2.30 -1.09 -0.48
N PHE A 153 2.99 -2.19 -0.76
CA PHE A 153 4.18 -2.63 -0.04
C PHE A 153 5.31 -2.82 -1.05
N ASN A 154 6.50 -2.32 -0.72
CA ASN A 154 7.72 -2.55 -1.49
C ASN A 154 8.82 -3.07 -0.58
N THR A 155 9.59 -4.06 -1.03
CA THR A 155 10.67 -4.68 -0.24
C THR A 155 11.77 -3.69 0.17
N ALA A 156 11.95 -2.60 -0.58
CA ALA A 156 12.86 -1.50 -0.23
C ALA A 156 12.56 -0.88 1.15
N SER A 157 11.34 -1.05 1.66
CA SER A 157 10.91 -0.58 2.97
C SER A 157 11.34 -1.46 4.15
N ILE A 158 11.88 -2.65 3.89
CA ILE A 158 12.33 -3.61 4.92
C ILE A 158 13.76 -4.09 4.71
N ARG A 159 14.31 -3.96 3.50
CA ARG A 159 15.70 -4.29 3.20
C ARG A 159 16.25 -3.50 2.01
N PRO A 160 17.57 -3.26 1.95
CA PRO A 160 18.18 -2.65 0.78
C PRO A 160 18.22 -3.62 -0.41
N TRP A 161 18.21 -3.08 -1.63
CA TRP A 161 18.11 -3.86 -2.87
C TRP A 161 19.30 -4.80 -3.15
N HIS A 162 20.48 -4.49 -2.61
CA HIS A 162 21.71 -5.25 -2.78
C HIS A 162 21.86 -6.41 -1.76
N ARG A 163 20.85 -6.61 -0.90
CA ARG A 163 20.73 -7.77 -0.02
C ARG A 163 19.41 -8.50 -0.35
N PRO A 164 19.33 -9.20 -1.49
CA PRO A 164 18.13 -9.91 -1.89
C PRO A 164 17.82 -11.05 -0.90
N GLU A 165 16.54 -11.22 -0.60
CA GLU A 165 16.01 -12.32 0.21
C GLU A 165 14.82 -12.94 -0.51
N GLN A 166 14.62 -14.24 -0.32
CA GLN A 166 13.52 -14.99 -0.94
C GLN A 166 12.18 -14.71 -0.26
N ASP A 167 12.17 -14.54 1.06
CA ASP A 167 10.97 -14.20 1.83
C ASP A 167 11.04 -12.74 2.29
N ASN A 168 10.01 -11.97 1.98
CA ASN A 168 9.91 -10.54 2.27
C ASN A 168 8.58 -10.27 2.95
N ILE A 169 8.54 -10.55 4.25
CA ILE A 169 7.30 -10.54 5.03
C ILE A 169 7.07 -9.17 5.64
N ARG A 170 5.85 -8.65 5.50
CA ARG A 170 5.42 -7.42 6.19
C ARG A 170 3.97 -7.49 6.61
N THR A 171 3.66 -6.87 7.74
CA THR A 171 2.29 -6.54 8.13
C THR A 171 1.94 -5.16 7.58
N ILE A 172 0.89 -5.09 6.78
CA ILE A 172 0.26 -3.86 6.31
C ILE A 172 -0.95 -3.56 7.19
N HIS A 173 -1.29 -2.28 7.33
CA HIS A 173 -2.44 -1.83 8.10
C HIS A 173 -3.45 -1.15 7.18
N PHE A 174 -4.73 -1.41 7.41
CA PHE A 174 -5.82 -0.73 6.72
C PHE A 174 -6.01 0.67 7.31
N SER A 175 -6.44 1.60 6.47
CA SER A 175 -6.69 3.00 6.78
C SER A 175 -7.85 3.18 7.76
N VAL A 176 -8.79 2.23 7.77
CA VAL A 176 -9.95 2.23 8.66
C VAL A 176 -10.04 0.86 9.35
N PRO A 177 -9.77 0.77 10.66
CA PRO A 177 -10.04 -0.43 11.43
C PRO A 177 -11.53 -0.75 11.35
N SER A 178 -11.89 -1.98 11.01
CA SER A 178 -13.29 -2.42 11.08
C SER A 178 -13.41 -3.71 11.85
N SER A 179 -14.52 -3.86 12.55
CA SER A 179 -14.94 -5.13 13.15
C SER A 179 -15.57 -6.09 12.12
N THR A 180 -15.64 -5.69 10.84
CA THR A 180 -16.17 -6.52 9.76
C THR A 180 -15.04 -7.27 9.05
N PRO A 181 -15.17 -8.58 8.78
CA PRO A 181 -14.20 -9.30 7.97
C PRO A 181 -13.97 -8.63 6.62
N TYR A 182 -12.72 -8.66 6.15
CA TYR A 182 -12.31 -8.11 4.86
C TYR A 182 -11.75 -9.19 3.95
N THR A 183 -12.05 -9.07 2.67
CA THR A 183 -11.28 -9.73 1.61
C THR A 183 -10.09 -8.85 1.28
N VAL A 184 -8.90 -9.45 1.13
CA VAL A 184 -7.67 -8.75 0.71
C VAL A 184 -7.14 -9.42 -0.56
N LEU A 185 -6.99 -8.63 -1.60
CA LEU A 185 -6.45 -9.04 -2.89
C LEU A 185 -5.08 -8.40 -3.09
N LEU A 186 -4.12 -9.16 -3.60
CA LEU A 186 -2.76 -8.69 -3.87
C LEU A 186 -2.49 -8.69 -5.38
N GLY A 187 -1.61 -7.82 -5.83
CA GLY A 187 -1.14 -7.79 -7.21
C GLY A 187 0.25 -7.19 -7.34
N ILE A 188 1.04 -7.70 -8.27
CA ILE A 188 2.41 -7.21 -8.52
C ILE A 188 2.30 -5.84 -9.18
N HIS A 189 3.00 -4.82 -8.68
CA HIS A 189 3.12 -3.53 -9.36
C HIS A 189 4.58 -3.09 -9.58
N HIS A 190 5.53 -3.71 -8.89
CA HIS A 190 6.94 -3.39 -8.99
C HIS A 190 7.79 -4.66 -8.96
N LEU A 191 8.82 -4.73 -9.81
CA LEU A 191 9.75 -5.85 -9.82
C LEU A 191 11.10 -5.42 -10.41
N ALA A 192 12.17 -5.69 -9.66
CA ALA A 192 13.55 -5.61 -10.11
C ALA A 192 14.26 -6.92 -9.77
N ALA A 193 14.74 -7.62 -10.79
CA ALA A 193 15.43 -8.90 -10.65
C ALA A 193 16.63 -8.98 -11.58
N TYR A 194 17.65 -9.73 -11.16
CA TYR A 194 18.83 -9.98 -11.97
C TYR A 194 18.51 -10.85 -13.20
N HIS A 195 19.34 -10.75 -14.23
CA HIS A 195 19.22 -11.53 -15.48
C HIS A 195 20.05 -12.82 -15.43
N GLY A 196 19.86 -13.71 -16.42
CA GLY A 196 20.59 -14.98 -16.50
C GLY A 196 20.26 -15.97 -15.38
N VAL A 197 19.17 -15.70 -14.64
CA VAL A 197 18.57 -16.58 -13.63
C VAL A 197 17.07 -16.64 -13.87
N GLU A 198 16.39 -17.59 -13.25
CA GLU A 198 14.95 -17.68 -13.34
C GLU A 198 14.31 -16.43 -12.73
N LEU A 199 13.17 -16.02 -13.28
CA LEU A 199 12.36 -14.97 -12.69
C LEU A 199 11.19 -15.60 -11.95
N SER A 200 11.15 -15.49 -10.63
CA SER A 200 10.03 -15.93 -9.81
C SER A 200 9.61 -14.87 -8.79
N LEU A 201 8.30 -14.64 -8.70
CA LEU A 201 7.68 -13.80 -7.68
C LEU A 201 6.26 -14.28 -7.43
N LYS A 202 5.85 -14.30 -6.16
CA LYS A 202 4.47 -14.50 -5.72
C LYS A 202 4.13 -13.48 -4.64
N CYS A 203 3.01 -12.80 -4.79
CA CYS A 203 2.38 -12.02 -3.73
C CYS A 203 1.52 -12.96 -2.88
N ASP A 204 2.05 -13.40 -1.74
CA ASP A 204 1.39 -14.37 -0.88
C ASP A 204 0.73 -13.68 0.31
N LEU A 205 -0.58 -13.92 0.50
CA LEU A 205 -1.32 -13.43 1.65
C LEU A 205 -1.25 -14.49 2.76
N LEU A 206 -0.53 -14.19 3.83
CA LEU A 206 -0.27 -15.14 4.91
C LEU A 206 -1.40 -15.16 5.95
N SER A 207 -1.93 -14.00 6.31
CA SER A 207 -3.05 -13.89 7.26
C SER A 207 -3.74 -12.52 7.15
N VAL A 208 -5.02 -12.47 7.48
CA VAL A 208 -5.82 -11.23 7.59
C VAL A 208 -6.34 -11.12 9.02
N ALA A 209 -6.26 -9.92 9.58
CA ALA A 209 -6.84 -9.51 10.85
C ALA A 209 -7.73 -8.28 10.64
N ASP A 210 -8.47 -7.87 11.67
CA ASP A 210 -9.49 -6.81 11.61
C ASP A 210 -9.00 -5.48 11.00
N ASN A 211 -7.73 -5.14 11.19
CA ASN A 211 -7.13 -3.89 10.72
C ASN A 211 -5.82 -4.07 9.94
N SER A 212 -5.45 -5.30 9.61
CA SER A 212 -4.15 -5.59 9.03
C SER A 212 -4.13 -6.87 8.21
N ALA A 213 -3.13 -6.97 7.35
CA ALA A 213 -2.82 -8.20 6.64
C ALA A 213 -1.32 -8.44 6.70
N ARG A 214 -0.94 -9.70 6.88
CA ARG A 214 0.45 -10.16 6.78
C ARG A 214 0.63 -10.76 5.40
N LEU A 215 1.59 -10.24 4.65
CA LEU A 215 1.88 -10.65 3.28
C LEU A 215 3.36 -10.98 3.11
N ASN A 216 3.68 -11.72 2.05
CA ASN A 216 5.04 -12.09 1.66
C ASN A 216 5.23 -11.85 0.16
N LEU A 217 6.24 -11.06 -0.20
CA LEU A 217 6.71 -10.99 -1.59
C LEU A 217 7.78 -12.06 -1.77
N LYS A 218 7.34 -13.25 -2.18
CA LYS A 218 8.18 -14.44 -2.19
C LYS A 218 8.82 -14.67 -3.55
N SER A 219 10.13 -14.84 -3.60
CA SER A 219 10.84 -15.44 -4.74
C SER A 219 11.38 -16.84 -4.36
N TRP A 220 11.73 -17.66 -5.35
CA TRP A 220 12.27 -19.00 -5.14
C TRP A 220 13.25 -19.39 -6.26
N GLY A 221 13.73 -20.64 -6.22
CA GLY A 221 14.72 -21.11 -7.18
C GLY A 221 16.03 -20.32 -7.06
N ASN A 222 16.61 -19.94 -8.21
CA ASN A 222 17.81 -19.11 -8.27
C ASN A 222 17.50 -17.63 -8.54
N THR A 223 16.24 -17.19 -8.43
CA THR A 223 15.87 -15.79 -8.64
C THR A 223 16.59 -14.86 -7.67
N ILE A 224 17.24 -13.84 -8.21
CA ILE A 224 17.87 -12.77 -7.43
C ILE A 224 16.94 -11.55 -7.48
N GLN A 225 16.05 -11.47 -6.50
CA GLN A 225 15.01 -10.43 -6.42
C GLN A 225 15.56 -9.19 -5.68
N ASN A 226 16.08 -8.21 -6.43
CA ASN A 226 16.64 -6.98 -5.88
C ASN A 226 15.57 -6.16 -5.14
N SER A 227 14.45 -5.89 -5.81
CA SER A 227 13.28 -5.28 -5.20
C SER A 227 11.99 -5.81 -5.82
N SER A 228 10.90 -5.79 -5.07
CA SER A 228 9.56 -6.11 -5.58
C SER A 228 8.52 -5.32 -4.79
N GLY A 229 7.34 -5.15 -5.36
CA GLY A 229 6.23 -4.51 -4.68
C GLY A 229 4.89 -5.07 -5.10
N CYS A 230 3.98 -5.13 -4.13
CA CYS A 230 2.57 -5.42 -4.37
C CYS A 230 1.68 -4.25 -3.99
N ALA A 231 0.66 -4.03 -4.80
CA ALA A 231 -0.52 -3.30 -4.38
C ALA A 231 -1.48 -4.27 -3.69
N TRP A 232 -2.24 -3.78 -2.73
CA TRP A 232 -3.33 -4.50 -2.10
C TRP A 232 -4.64 -3.74 -2.28
N LEU A 233 -5.73 -4.47 -2.44
CA LEU A 233 -7.10 -3.97 -2.46
C LEU A 233 -7.88 -4.74 -1.39
N SER A 234 -8.61 -4.05 -0.53
CA SER A 234 -9.50 -4.68 0.44
C SER A 234 -10.90 -4.11 0.38
N PHE A 235 -11.89 -4.95 0.61
CA PHE A 235 -13.30 -4.60 0.68
C PHE A 235 -14.02 -5.55 1.65
N PRO A 236 -15.16 -5.14 2.25
CA PRO A 236 -15.88 -5.98 3.20
C PRO A 236 -16.18 -7.35 2.60
N ALA A 237 -15.90 -8.43 3.34
CA ALA A 237 -16.10 -9.79 2.85
C ALA A 237 -17.57 -10.09 2.48
N GLU A 238 -18.49 -9.38 3.13
CA GLU A 238 -19.94 -9.50 2.94
C GLU A 238 -20.50 -8.43 1.97
N ASP A 239 -19.66 -7.70 1.22
CA ASP A 239 -20.17 -6.78 0.20
C ASP A 239 -20.81 -7.60 -0.95
N PRO A 240 -22.15 -7.55 -1.10
CA PRO A 240 -22.86 -8.38 -2.08
C PRO A 240 -22.59 -7.96 -3.53
N ASP A 241 -22.02 -6.76 -3.73
CA ASP A 241 -21.64 -6.28 -5.06
C ASP A 241 -20.28 -6.78 -5.51
N PHE A 242 -19.43 -7.27 -4.60
CA PHE A 242 -18.10 -7.75 -4.94
C PHE A 242 -18.03 -9.27 -4.90
N GLN A 243 -17.37 -9.83 -5.91
CA GLN A 243 -16.86 -11.19 -5.86
C GLN A 243 -15.42 -11.19 -6.34
N SER A 244 -14.60 -12.06 -5.79
CA SER A 244 -13.19 -12.12 -6.13
C SER A 244 -12.65 -13.52 -5.99
N GLY A 245 -11.46 -13.72 -6.52
CA GLY A 245 -10.73 -14.97 -6.32
C GLY A 245 -9.36 -14.92 -6.94
N ARG A 246 -8.73 -16.08 -6.94
CA ARG A 246 -7.40 -16.31 -7.49
C ARG A 246 -7.41 -17.59 -8.31
N PHE A 247 -6.63 -17.61 -9.38
CA PHE A 247 -6.37 -18.81 -10.17
C PHE A 247 -4.87 -18.91 -10.46
N GLU A 248 -4.30 -20.09 -10.26
CA GLU A 248 -2.91 -20.38 -10.58
C GLU A 248 -2.83 -21.49 -11.63
N SER A 249 -1.87 -21.42 -12.54
CA SER A 249 -1.74 -22.37 -13.65
C SER A 249 -1.50 -23.82 -13.17
N SER A 250 -0.98 -24.02 -11.94
CA SER A 250 -0.87 -25.36 -11.33
C SER A 250 -2.20 -25.97 -10.92
N ASP A 251 -3.24 -25.15 -10.73
CA ASP A 251 -4.62 -25.63 -10.51
C ASP A 251 -5.19 -26.26 -11.78
N TYR A 252 -4.55 -25.99 -12.93
CA TYR A 252 -4.87 -26.53 -14.23
C TYR A 252 -4.05 -27.80 -14.50
N GLN A 253 -4.72 -28.96 -14.50
CA GLN A 253 -4.10 -30.24 -14.80
C GLN A 253 -3.76 -30.40 -16.30
N GLN A 254 -2.79 -29.64 -16.82
CA GLN A 254 -2.23 -29.89 -18.15
C GLN A 254 -0.72 -30.15 -18.08
N THR A 255 -0.32 -31.30 -18.60
CA THR A 255 1.04 -31.83 -18.53
C THR A 255 2.01 -31.23 -19.55
N THR A 256 1.57 -30.27 -20.39
CA THR A 256 2.37 -29.84 -21.56
C THR A 256 2.28 -28.36 -21.95
N LYS A 257 1.43 -27.51 -21.34
CA LYS A 257 1.38 -26.08 -21.64
C LYS A 257 1.17 -25.23 -20.39
N PRO A 258 1.96 -24.16 -20.18
CA PRO A 258 1.77 -23.21 -19.09
C PRO A 258 0.69 -22.16 -19.36
N GLU A 259 0.16 -22.11 -20.59
CA GLU A 259 -1.05 -21.36 -20.94
C GLU A 259 -2.27 -22.06 -20.34
N ALA A 260 -3.07 -21.31 -19.59
CA ALA A 260 -4.28 -21.81 -18.95
C ALA A 260 -5.43 -20.84 -19.18
N SER A 261 -6.52 -21.34 -19.76
CA SER A 261 -7.80 -20.64 -19.79
C SER A 261 -8.82 -21.46 -19.03
N THR A 262 -9.46 -20.85 -18.04
CA THR A 262 -10.45 -21.53 -17.20
C THR A 262 -11.72 -20.71 -17.08
N ARG A 263 -12.85 -21.41 -16.97
CA ARG A 263 -14.13 -20.78 -16.64
C ARG A 263 -14.17 -20.56 -15.13
N ILE A 264 -14.31 -19.31 -14.72
CA ILE A 264 -14.58 -18.93 -13.34
C ILE A 264 -16.08 -18.72 -13.20
N ALA A 265 -16.72 -19.49 -12.32
CA ALA A 265 -18.10 -19.28 -11.93
C ALA A 265 -18.16 -18.29 -10.77
N PHE A 266 -19.11 -17.35 -10.83
CA PHE A 266 -19.44 -16.51 -9.69
C PHE A 266 -20.20 -17.33 -8.64
N ALA A 267 -19.95 -17.08 -7.36
CA ALA A 267 -20.65 -17.72 -6.25
C ALA A 267 -22.17 -17.47 -6.31
N HIS A 268 -22.55 -16.29 -6.80
CA HIS A 268 -23.92 -15.96 -7.16
C HIS A 268 -23.96 -15.13 -8.46
N PRO A 269 -25.00 -15.27 -9.29
CA PRO A 269 -25.12 -14.49 -10.51
C PRO A 269 -25.39 -13.01 -10.21
N TYR A 270 -24.87 -12.13 -11.07
CA TYR A 270 -25.22 -10.72 -11.11
C TYR A 270 -26.51 -10.49 -11.90
N ALA A 271 -27.18 -9.35 -11.67
CA ALA A 271 -28.38 -8.98 -12.44
C ALA A 271 -28.09 -8.69 -13.93
N ALA A 272 -26.87 -8.28 -14.24
CA ALA A 272 -26.33 -8.07 -15.59
C ALA A 272 -24.83 -8.43 -15.57
N PRO A 273 -24.19 -8.70 -16.73
CA PRO A 273 -22.76 -8.99 -16.77
C PRO A 273 -21.92 -7.94 -15.99
N PRO A 274 -21.16 -8.34 -14.97
CA PRO A 274 -20.42 -7.42 -14.11
C PRO A 274 -19.20 -6.83 -14.83
N LYS A 275 -18.56 -5.85 -14.20
CA LYS A 275 -17.18 -5.48 -14.55
C LYS A 275 -16.24 -6.49 -13.91
N VAL A 276 -15.33 -7.06 -14.69
CA VAL A 276 -14.31 -8.01 -14.21
C VAL A 276 -12.94 -7.46 -14.52
N VAL A 277 -12.07 -7.46 -13.52
CA VAL A 277 -10.71 -6.95 -13.59
C VAL A 277 -9.78 -8.07 -13.12
N VAL A 278 -8.71 -8.30 -13.88
CA VAL A 278 -7.74 -9.38 -13.62
C VAL A 278 -6.33 -8.81 -13.69
N TRP A 279 -5.44 -9.27 -12.82
CA TRP A 279 -4.04 -8.86 -12.75
C TRP A 279 -3.16 -10.00 -12.24
N LEU A 280 -1.85 -9.87 -12.40
CA LEU A 280 -0.86 -10.87 -12.01
C LEU A 280 -0.54 -10.74 -10.51
N ASP A 281 -0.50 -11.88 -9.83
CA ASP A 281 0.01 -12.03 -8.46
C ASP A 281 1.20 -12.99 -8.37
N THR A 282 1.37 -13.85 -9.37
CA THR A 282 2.46 -14.83 -9.45
C THR A 282 3.01 -14.90 -10.87
N ILE A 283 4.34 -14.92 -10.97
CA ILE A 283 5.08 -15.09 -12.23
C ILE A 283 6.25 -16.03 -11.96
N HIS A 284 6.45 -17.03 -12.81
CA HIS A 284 7.67 -17.84 -12.89
C HIS A 284 8.02 -18.15 -14.33
N THR A 285 9.13 -17.63 -14.84
CA THR A 285 9.67 -17.96 -16.17
C THR A 285 11.09 -18.54 -16.06
N ASP A 286 11.60 -19.12 -17.14
CA ASP A 286 13.03 -19.44 -17.23
C ASP A 286 13.92 -18.20 -17.36
N ALA A 287 15.23 -18.47 -17.46
CA ALA A 287 16.29 -17.48 -17.52
C ALA A 287 16.67 -17.07 -18.96
N ASP A 288 16.32 -17.92 -19.94
CA ASP A 288 16.90 -17.90 -21.28
C ASP A 288 15.93 -17.41 -22.35
N THR A 289 14.68 -17.16 -21.97
CA THR A 289 13.64 -16.69 -22.88
C THR A 289 12.98 -15.43 -22.33
N ILE A 290 12.37 -14.67 -23.23
CA ILE A 290 11.67 -13.43 -22.88
C ILE A 290 10.68 -13.64 -21.74
N HIS A 291 10.54 -12.65 -20.86
CA HIS A 291 9.59 -12.70 -19.75
C HIS A 291 8.18 -12.31 -20.22
N GLY A 292 7.61 -13.15 -21.10
CA GLY A 292 6.29 -12.96 -21.72
C GLY A 292 5.15 -13.56 -20.90
N ILE A 293 4.24 -12.73 -20.40
CA ILE A 293 3.02 -13.20 -19.71
C ILE A 293 1.90 -12.18 -19.86
N ARG A 294 0.66 -12.65 -20.00
CA ARG A 294 -0.54 -11.80 -19.99
C ARG A 294 -1.70 -12.50 -19.32
N THR A 295 -2.45 -11.73 -18.54
CA THR A 295 -3.75 -12.13 -18.02
C THR A 295 -4.86 -11.16 -18.42
N TYR A 296 -6.05 -11.70 -18.68
CA TYR A 296 -7.25 -10.94 -18.99
C TYR A 296 -8.51 -11.80 -18.81
N ALA A 297 -9.66 -11.14 -18.70
CA ALA A 297 -10.97 -11.79 -18.70
C ALA A 297 -11.63 -11.70 -20.10
N SER A 298 -12.33 -12.75 -20.50
CA SER A 298 -13.24 -12.77 -21.66
C SER A 298 -14.57 -13.43 -21.30
N ASP A 299 -15.53 -13.39 -22.22
CA ASP A 299 -16.81 -14.13 -22.12
C ASP A 299 -17.52 -13.89 -20.77
N ILE A 300 -17.55 -12.62 -20.36
CA ILE A 300 -18.17 -12.18 -19.12
C ILE A 300 -19.69 -12.21 -19.30
N SER A 301 -20.33 -13.04 -18.49
CA SER A 301 -21.78 -13.13 -18.34
C SER A 301 -22.16 -12.94 -16.87
N ALA A 302 -23.46 -12.93 -16.59
CA ALA A 302 -23.98 -12.75 -15.23
C ALA A 302 -23.47 -13.80 -14.23
N ASP A 303 -23.14 -15.01 -14.69
CA ASP A 303 -22.80 -16.18 -13.88
C ASP A 303 -21.30 -16.54 -13.88
N GLY A 304 -20.48 -15.85 -14.68
CA GLY A 304 -19.04 -16.09 -14.70
C GLY A 304 -18.31 -15.44 -15.86
N PHE A 305 -17.02 -15.75 -15.99
CA PHE A 305 -16.15 -15.29 -17.06
C PHE A 305 -15.06 -16.33 -17.37
N ILE A 306 -14.36 -16.19 -18.50
CA ILE A 306 -13.14 -16.97 -18.78
C ILE A 306 -11.93 -16.15 -18.36
N LEU A 307 -11.11 -16.69 -17.46
CA LEU A 307 -9.82 -16.13 -17.08
C LEU A 307 -8.75 -16.74 -17.97
N HIS A 308 -7.89 -15.89 -18.56
CA HIS A 308 -6.74 -16.31 -19.35
C HIS A 308 -5.44 -16.03 -18.62
N LEU A 309 -4.54 -17.01 -18.62
CA LEU A 309 -3.12 -16.90 -18.31
C LEU A 309 -2.38 -17.37 -19.55
N GLY A 310 -1.84 -16.43 -20.32
CA GLY A 310 -1.20 -16.70 -21.60
C GLY A 310 0.25 -16.26 -21.62
N THR A 311 1.00 -16.85 -22.54
CA THR A 311 2.33 -16.40 -22.93
C THR A 311 2.41 -16.34 -24.45
N TRP A 312 3.55 -15.94 -25.00
CA TRP A 312 3.80 -15.90 -26.44
C TRP A 312 5.31 -16.03 -26.70
N HIS A 313 5.68 -16.03 -27.98
CA HIS A 313 7.03 -16.33 -28.45
C HIS A 313 7.51 -17.70 -27.96
N ASP A 314 8.78 -17.79 -27.58
CA ASP A 314 9.43 -18.98 -27.04
C ASP A 314 9.47 -18.99 -25.51
N THR A 315 8.78 -18.05 -24.85
CA THR A 315 8.74 -17.92 -23.40
C THR A 315 8.45 -19.25 -22.72
N LYS A 316 9.36 -19.69 -21.85
CA LYS A 316 9.12 -20.86 -21.00
C LYS A 316 8.52 -20.43 -19.67
N LEU A 317 7.22 -20.19 -19.70
CA LEU A 317 6.42 -19.95 -18.50
C LEU A 317 6.33 -21.26 -17.68
N ARG A 318 6.62 -21.20 -16.39
CA ARG A 318 6.57 -22.35 -15.46
C ARG A 318 5.39 -22.29 -14.51
N LEU A 319 5.07 -21.10 -14.03
CA LEU A 319 3.95 -20.83 -13.15
C LEU A 319 3.42 -19.43 -13.45
N ALA A 320 2.11 -19.29 -13.47
CA ALA A 320 1.43 -18.01 -13.53
C ALA A 320 0.26 -18.01 -12.56
N GLY A 321 0.03 -16.90 -11.89
CA GLY A 321 -1.13 -16.71 -11.03
C GLY A 321 -1.75 -15.35 -11.27
N ALA A 322 -3.07 -15.33 -11.30
CA ALA A 322 -3.86 -14.12 -11.42
C ALA A 322 -4.90 -14.02 -10.32
N THR A 323 -5.02 -12.81 -9.79
CA THR A 323 -6.10 -12.42 -8.90
C THR A 323 -7.12 -11.62 -9.70
N TRP A 324 -8.39 -11.80 -9.37
CA TRP A 324 -9.50 -11.13 -10.04
C TRP A 324 -10.49 -10.55 -9.04
N ALA A 325 -11.10 -9.44 -9.44
CA ALA A 325 -12.26 -8.85 -8.77
C ALA A 325 -13.36 -8.59 -9.81
N ALA A 326 -14.59 -8.86 -9.41
CA ALA A 326 -15.80 -8.56 -10.15
C ALA A 326 -16.70 -7.67 -9.31
N TYR A 327 -17.34 -6.70 -9.95
CA TYR A 327 -18.33 -5.85 -9.29
C TYR A 327 -19.53 -5.53 -10.18
N SER A 328 -20.68 -5.27 -9.55
CA SER A 328 -21.94 -4.93 -10.21
C SER A 328 -21.78 -3.81 -11.26
N ALA A 329 -22.30 -4.02 -12.47
CA ALA A 329 -22.18 -3.06 -13.57
C ALA A 329 -22.85 -1.69 -13.31
N GLY A 330 -23.77 -1.63 -12.34
CA GLY A 330 -24.47 -0.40 -11.95
C GLY A 330 -23.71 0.50 -10.97
N ARG A 331 -22.55 0.07 -10.46
CA ARG A 331 -21.73 0.89 -9.53
C ARG A 331 -21.20 2.11 -10.26
N THR A 332 -21.46 3.29 -9.70
CA THR A 332 -21.01 4.59 -10.25
C THR A 332 -19.88 5.21 -9.44
N ASP A 333 -19.67 4.70 -8.23
CA ASP A 333 -18.63 5.00 -7.25
C ASP A 333 -17.34 4.19 -7.48
N ILE A 334 -17.33 3.31 -8.50
CA ILE A 334 -16.16 2.53 -8.92
C ILE A 334 -15.98 2.65 -10.42
N CYS A 335 -14.72 2.77 -10.85
CA CYS A 335 -14.28 2.67 -12.23
C CYS A 335 -13.16 1.62 -12.30
N SER A 336 -13.06 0.89 -13.39
CA SER A 336 -11.94 -0.01 -13.62
C SER A 336 -11.62 -0.12 -15.10
N GLY A 337 -10.41 -0.58 -15.38
CA GLY A 337 -9.95 -0.78 -16.74
C GLY A 337 -8.55 -1.34 -16.80
N SER A 338 -7.98 -1.32 -17.99
CA SER A 338 -6.60 -1.69 -18.24
C SER A 338 -5.98 -0.78 -19.29
N TYR A 339 -4.65 -0.73 -19.31
CA TYR A 339 -3.85 0.02 -20.26
C TYR A 339 -2.56 -0.73 -20.56
N ASN A 340 -1.98 -0.47 -21.73
CA ASN A 340 -0.73 -1.07 -22.17
C ASN A 340 0.22 -0.02 -22.77
N THR A 341 1.52 -0.20 -22.56
CA THR A 341 2.55 0.66 -23.19
C THR A 341 2.41 0.74 -24.72
N CYS A 342 1.94 -0.33 -25.38
CA CYS A 342 1.69 -0.36 -26.82
C CYS A 342 0.52 0.54 -27.26
N ASP A 343 -0.30 1.04 -26.34
CA ASP A 343 -1.37 2.00 -26.65
C ASP A 343 -0.81 3.40 -26.97
N VAL A 344 0.42 3.71 -26.54
CA VAL A 344 1.06 5.03 -26.72
C VAL A 344 2.38 4.99 -27.45
N ARG A 345 2.97 3.81 -27.65
CA ARG A 345 4.18 3.67 -28.46
C ARG A 345 4.19 2.38 -29.26
N CYS A 346 5.04 2.35 -30.29
CA CYS A 346 5.22 1.15 -31.09
C CYS A 346 5.97 0.07 -30.30
N TYR A 347 5.52 -1.18 -30.42
CA TYR A 347 6.15 -2.36 -29.83
C TYR A 347 7.64 -2.49 -30.17
N THR A 348 8.01 -2.24 -31.44
CA THR A 348 9.40 -2.40 -31.93
C THR A 348 10.34 -1.25 -31.53
N LYS A 349 9.87 -0.32 -30.70
CA LYS A 349 10.66 0.79 -30.16
C LYS A 349 10.50 0.82 -28.63
N PRO A 350 11.15 -0.10 -27.89
CA PRO A 350 11.17 -0.09 -26.42
C PRO A 350 11.56 1.28 -25.86
N GLN A 351 10.90 1.69 -24.79
CA GLN A 351 11.16 2.95 -24.08
C GLN A 351 11.10 2.68 -22.58
N LEU A 352 12.03 3.30 -21.84
CA LEU A 352 12.09 3.20 -20.39
C LEU A 352 10.88 3.90 -19.74
N GLU A 353 10.50 5.07 -20.24
CA GLU A 353 9.41 5.87 -19.67
C GLU A 353 8.17 5.80 -20.56
N ASN A 354 7.02 5.43 -19.98
CA ASN A 354 5.76 5.29 -20.70
C ASN A 354 4.62 5.81 -19.82
N SER A 355 3.88 6.78 -20.35
CA SER A 355 2.73 7.32 -19.66
C SER A 355 1.65 7.79 -20.61
N ALA A 356 0.41 7.79 -20.13
CA ALA A 356 -0.72 8.40 -20.81
C ALA A 356 -1.82 8.75 -19.82
N ARG A 357 -2.72 9.65 -20.25
CA ARG A 357 -3.94 9.93 -19.51
C ARG A 357 -5.02 8.91 -19.87
N ILE A 358 -5.70 8.39 -18.85
CA ILE A 358 -6.90 7.57 -18.99
C ILE A 358 -8.08 8.22 -18.26
N ALA A 359 -9.26 8.22 -18.89
CA ALA A 359 -10.48 8.79 -18.32
C ALA A 359 -11.26 7.73 -17.54
N PHE A 360 -11.97 8.14 -16.49
CA PHE A 360 -12.85 7.28 -15.69
C PHE A 360 -14.26 7.10 -16.27
N GLY A 361 -14.50 7.62 -17.49
CA GLY A 361 -15.58 7.20 -18.38
C GLY A 361 -16.96 6.93 -17.75
N GLY A 362 -17.63 7.97 -17.25
CA GLY A 362 -19.02 7.88 -16.77
C GLY A 362 -19.19 7.56 -15.28
N SER A 363 -18.11 7.21 -14.57
CA SER A 363 -18.12 7.15 -13.10
C SER A 363 -18.19 8.56 -12.50
N TYR A 364 -18.85 8.70 -11.36
CA TYR A 364 -18.97 9.95 -10.63
C TYR A 364 -18.13 9.89 -9.36
N PHE A 365 -17.07 10.70 -9.33
CA PHE A 365 -16.23 10.85 -8.14
C PHE A 365 -16.37 12.29 -7.60
N PRO A 366 -16.90 12.49 -6.39
CA PRO A 366 -17.02 13.83 -5.81
C PRO A 366 -15.66 14.46 -5.47
N LYS A 367 -14.64 13.64 -5.25
CA LYS A 367 -13.24 13.99 -4.98
C LYS A 367 -12.32 13.05 -5.77
N PRO A 368 -11.03 13.37 -5.95
CA PRO A 368 -10.09 12.42 -6.55
C PRO A 368 -10.17 11.03 -5.88
N PRO A 369 -10.46 9.96 -6.63
CA PRO A 369 -10.61 8.63 -6.06
C PRO A 369 -9.27 8.05 -5.60
N ARG A 370 -9.33 6.96 -4.84
CA ARG A 370 -8.14 6.10 -4.66
C ARG A 370 -8.05 5.12 -5.81
N VAL A 371 -6.83 4.72 -6.13
CA VAL A 371 -6.55 3.84 -7.26
C VAL A 371 -5.72 2.67 -6.78
N PHE A 372 -6.28 1.48 -6.88
CA PHE A 372 -5.52 0.23 -6.92
C PHE A 372 -5.04 0.00 -8.35
N LEU A 373 -3.80 -0.46 -8.52
CA LEU A 373 -3.29 -0.92 -9.81
C LEU A 373 -2.29 -2.07 -9.65
N ALA A 374 -2.26 -2.96 -10.63
CA ALA A 374 -1.34 -4.08 -10.68
C ALA A 374 -1.08 -4.49 -12.14
N LEU A 375 0.12 -5.00 -12.41
CA LEU A 375 0.55 -5.48 -13.72
C LEU A 375 -0.35 -6.64 -14.18
N ASN A 376 -0.76 -6.60 -15.44
CA ASN A 376 -1.54 -7.65 -16.08
C ASN A 376 -0.81 -8.28 -17.27
N SER A 377 0.30 -7.69 -17.70
CA SER A 377 1.14 -8.23 -18.76
C SER A 377 2.57 -7.72 -18.71
N LEU A 378 3.50 -8.58 -19.11
CA LEU A 378 4.93 -8.29 -19.28
C LEU A 378 5.40 -8.86 -20.62
N ASP A 379 6.24 -8.09 -21.31
CA ASP A 379 7.04 -8.50 -22.45
C ASP A 379 8.43 -7.84 -22.33
N ILE A 380 9.31 -8.46 -21.53
CA ILE A 380 10.62 -7.90 -21.19
C ILE A 380 11.72 -8.89 -21.57
N ASP A 381 12.74 -8.38 -22.26
CA ASP A 381 13.91 -9.16 -22.69
C ASP A 381 14.64 -9.78 -21.48
N HIS A 382 15.25 -10.94 -21.69
CA HIS A 382 15.95 -11.70 -20.65
C HIS A 382 17.45 -11.39 -20.57
N GLN A 383 18.02 -10.72 -21.59
CA GLN A 383 19.46 -10.48 -21.67
C GLN A 383 19.95 -9.39 -20.70
N GLN A 384 19.03 -8.61 -20.14
CA GLN A 384 19.31 -7.51 -19.21
C GLN A 384 18.44 -7.68 -17.95
N PRO A 385 18.85 -7.13 -16.79
CA PRO A 385 18.04 -7.24 -15.59
C PRO A 385 16.63 -6.72 -15.82
N MET A 386 15.63 -7.46 -15.34
CA MET A 386 14.25 -7.08 -15.49
C MET A 386 13.90 -6.04 -14.43
N ARG A 387 13.45 -4.87 -14.86
CA ARG A 387 13.07 -3.77 -13.97
C ARG A 387 11.81 -3.10 -14.47
N ILE A 388 10.76 -3.08 -13.66
CA ILE A 388 9.47 -2.48 -14.01
C ILE A 388 8.77 -1.91 -12.79
N ASP A 389 8.12 -0.77 -12.98
CA ASP A 389 7.26 -0.10 -12.01
C ASP A 389 5.98 0.36 -12.70
N ALA A 390 4.83 0.00 -12.14
CA ALA A 390 3.54 0.54 -12.49
C ALA A 390 3.08 1.50 -11.39
N SER A 391 2.66 2.71 -11.79
CA SER A 391 2.20 3.76 -10.88
C SER A 391 1.20 4.70 -11.57
N ALA A 392 0.59 5.61 -10.80
CA ALA A 392 -0.33 6.61 -11.30
C ALA A 392 -0.08 7.98 -10.66
N THR A 393 -0.21 9.04 -11.44
CA THR A 393 -0.14 10.44 -11.00
C THR A 393 -1.35 11.22 -11.52
N ASP A 394 -1.46 12.49 -11.13
CA ASP A 394 -2.49 13.41 -11.62
C ASP A 394 -3.91 12.84 -11.52
N ILE A 395 -4.18 12.12 -10.44
CA ILE A 395 -5.48 11.52 -10.17
C ILE A 395 -6.46 12.66 -9.88
N THR A 396 -7.46 12.77 -10.74
CA THR A 396 -8.57 13.72 -10.64
C THR A 396 -9.88 12.95 -10.57
N ASN A 397 -10.99 13.63 -10.32
CA ASN A 397 -12.32 13.02 -10.40
C ASN A 397 -12.71 12.50 -11.80
N THR A 398 -11.96 12.81 -12.86
CA THR A 398 -12.31 12.43 -14.24
C THR A 398 -11.32 11.46 -14.88
N GLY A 399 -10.18 11.20 -14.24
CA GLY A 399 -9.14 10.33 -14.78
C GLY A 399 -7.82 10.45 -14.04
N MET A 400 -6.81 9.76 -14.55
CA MET A 400 -5.44 9.73 -14.02
C MET A 400 -4.42 9.66 -15.17
N THR A 401 -3.17 10.00 -14.88
CA THR A 401 -2.02 9.67 -15.72
C THR A 401 -1.43 8.35 -15.20
N TRP A 402 -1.43 7.31 -16.01
CA TRP A 402 -0.75 6.06 -15.66
C TRP A 402 0.70 6.10 -16.10
N HIS A 403 1.55 5.32 -15.42
CA HIS A 403 2.96 5.10 -15.74
C HIS A 403 3.27 3.62 -15.72
N ILE A 404 4.00 3.14 -16.72
CA ILE A 404 4.62 1.81 -16.72
C ILE A 404 6.07 2.00 -17.18
N ASN A 405 6.98 2.09 -16.22
CA ASN A 405 8.35 2.49 -16.47
C ASN A 405 9.32 1.35 -16.18
N SER A 406 10.40 1.28 -16.95
CA SER A 406 11.61 0.52 -16.67
C SER A 406 12.79 1.48 -16.50
N TRP A 407 13.96 0.96 -16.12
CA TRP A 407 15.16 1.80 -15.96
C TRP A 407 16.45 1.06 -16.30
N ASP A 408 17.56 1.80 -16.33
CA ASP A 408 18.90 1.36 -16.73
C ASP A 408 18.90 0.73 -18.15
N ASP A 409 19.35 -0.52 -18.23
CA ASP A 409 19.55 -1.31 -19.44
C ASP A 409 18.36 -2.24 -19.76
N THR A 410 17.26 -2.17 -19.00
CA THR A 410 16.09 -3.03 -19.24
C THR A 410 15.46 -2.75 -20.62
N ILE A 411 15.26 -3.82 -21.39
CA ILE A 411 14.58 -3.76 -22.69
C ILE A 411 13.13 -4.24 -22.52
N MET A 412 12.21 -3.30 -22.30
CA MET A 412 10.77 -3.57 -22.16
C MET A 412 10.03 -3.35 -23.48
N TYR A 413 9.71 -4.43 -24.20
CA TYR A 413 8.96 -4.35 -25.46
C TYR A 413 7.51 -3.93 -25.23
N ALA A 414 6.87 -4.51 -24.22
CA ALA A 414 5.53 -4.14 -23.79
C ALA A 414 5.31 -4.48 -22.31
N ALA A 415 4.39 -3.77 -21.69
CA ALA A 415 3.79 -4.14 -20.41
C ALA A 415 2.41 -3.50 -20.29
N GLY A 416 1.59 -4.06 -19.42
CA GLY A 416 0.25 -3.54 -19.15
C GLY A 416 -0.12 -3.70 -17.69
N ALA A 417 -1.10 -2.92 -17.26
CA ALA A 417 -1.64 -2.97 -15.93
C ALA A 417 -3.16 -2.82 -15.95
N SER A 418 -3.79 -3.36 -14.91
CA SER A 418 -5.20 -3.19 -14.60
C SER A 418 -5.35 -2.25 -13.41
N PHE A 419 -6.44 -1.50 -13.35
CA PHE A 419 -6.72 -0.59 -12.24
C PHE A 419 -8.16 -0.68 -11.76
N ILE A 420 -8.37 -0.34 -10.49
CA ILE A 420 -9.67 -0.11 -9.87
C ILE A 420 -9.59 1.23 -9.13
N ALA A 421 -10.39 2.19 -9.56
CA ALA A 421 -10.56 3.49 -8.93
C ALA A 421 -11.89 3.52 -8.17
N PHE A 422 -11.90 4.00 -6.93
CA PHE A 422 -13.09 4.02 -6.08
C PHE A 422 -13.14 5.26 -5.20
N ASP A 423 -14.36 5.69 -4.85
CA ASP A 423 -14.57 6.83 -3.95
C ASP A 423 -14.08 6.54 -2.53
N GLN A 424 -13.68 7.59 -1.82
CA GLN A 424 -13.11 7.54 -0.48
C GLN A 424 -14.13 7.73 0.64
#